data_AF-A0A8C4SPX7-F1
#
_entry.id   AF-A0A8C4SPX7-F1
#
_cell.length_a   1.000
_cell.length_b   1.000
_cell.length_c   1.000
_cell.angle_alpha   90.00
_cell.angle_beta   90.00
_cell.angle_gamma   90.00
#
_symmetry.space_group_name_H-M   'P 1'
#
loop_
_entity.id
_entity.type
_entity.pdbx_description
1 polymer ?
#
loop_
_entity_poly.entity_id
_entity_poly.type
_entity_poly.pdbx_seq_one_letter_code
_entity_poly.pdbx_strand_id
1 'polypeptide(L)'
;MAPKKVSVSVPASLLGEEPQTQSPESSESLDYESLKQAILNKFEISIESYRLWFRTAEWKDGESALELQARLKDLCTRWLKPQQHDKEMIIDFIILEQFL
;
A
#
# COMPACT_ATOMS: atom_id res chain seq x y z
N MET A 1 35.49 55.47 -5.43
CA MET A 1 36.92 55.40 -5.81
C MET A 1 37.22 53.98 -6.26
N ALA A 2 37.82 53.81 -7.43
CA ALA A 2 37.79 52.61 -8.26
C ALA A 2 38.55 51.39 -7.68
N PRO A 3 38.16 50.15 -8.06
CA PRO A 3 38.77 48.90 -7.60
C PRO A 3 40.10 48.60 -8.29
N LYS A 4 41.13 48.19 -7.53
CA LYS A 4 42.37 47.61 -8.07
C LYS A 4 42.13 46.14 -8.42
N LYS A 5 42.32 45.82 -9.70
CA LYS A 5 42.22 44.48 -10.28
C LYS A 5 43.44 43.65 -9.86
N VAL A 6 43.21 42.50 -9.23
CA VAL A 6 44.23 41.46 -9.06
C VAL A 6 43.96 40.39 -10.11
N SER A 7 44.89 40.27 -11.04
CA SER A 7 44.90 39.27 -12.11
C SER A 7 45.43 37.95 -11.54
N VAL A 8 44.55 37.02 -11.24
CA VAL A 8 44.95 35.63 -10.98
C VAL A 8 44.77 34.85 -12.27
N SER A 9 45.90 34.37 -12.81
CA SER A 9 45.95 33.45 -13.94
C SER A 9 45.46 32.08 -13.48
N VAL A 10 44.34 31.63 -14.01
CA VAL A 10 43.87 30.26 -13.88
C VAL A 10 44.34 29.50 -15.12
N PRO A 11 45.13 28.42 -14.99
CA PRO A 11 45.38 27.56 -16.13
C PRO A 11 44.11 26.74 -16.43
N ALA A 12 43.65 26.84 -17.67
CA ALA A 12 42.68 25.92 -18.25
C ALA A 12 43.38 24.60 -18.55
N SER A 13 43.08 23.54 -17.78
CA SER A 13 43.05 22.13 -18.22
C SER A 13 42.86 21.23 -17.02
N LEU A 14 41.63 20.76 -16.83
CA LEU A 14 41.30 19.38 -16.49
C LEU A 14 39.79 19.24 -16.60
N LEU A 15 39.36 19.12 -17.86
CA LEU A 15 38.03 18.67 -18.23
C LEU A 15 37.90 17.21 -17.78
N GLY A 16 37.09 16.97 -16.78
CA GLY A 16 36.72 15.65 -16.29
C GLY A 16 35.65 15.84 -15.23
N GLU A 17 34.41 15.56 -15.61
CA GLU A 17 33.21 15.92 -14.88
C GLU A 17 33.10 15.19 -13.52
N GLU A 18 32.72 15.92 -12.48
CA GLU A 18 31.93 15.43 -11.35
C GLU A 18 30.43 15.56 -11.79
N PRO A 19 29.45 14.79 -11.27
CA PRO A 19 29.41 14.53 -9.83
C PRO A 19 28.60 13.29 -9.30
N GLN A 20 28.70 13.10 -7.97
CA GLN A 20 27.70 12.53 -7.05
C GLN A 20 27.49 10.98 -7.08
N THR A 21 27.19 10.25 -5.99
CA THR A 21 26.55 10.59 -4.71
C THR A 21 26.77 9.47 -3.66
N GLN A 22 26.57 9.85 -2.41
CA GLN A 22 26.63 9.12 -1.15
C GLN A 22 25.99 7.72 -1.11
N SER A 23 26.50 6.86 -0.22
CA SER A 23 25.93 5.57 0.19
C SER A 23 26.04 5.45 1.72
N PRO A 24 25.15 4.76 2.45
CA PRO A 24 23.83 4.23 2.08
C PRO A 24 22.73 4.96 2.87
N GLU A 25 21.74 5.52 2.17
CA GLU A 25 20.55 6.05 2.83
C GLU A 25 19.80 4.92 3.54
N SER A 26 19.39 5.18 4.78
CA SER A 26 18.37 4.43 5.50
C SER A 26 17.04 4.50 4.73
N SER A 27 16.90 3.68 3.70
CA SER A 27 15.94 3.93 2.62
C SER A 27 14.60 3.22 2.74
N GLU A 28 14.31 2.43 3.78
CA GLU A 28 13.15 1.52 3.71
C GLU A 28 12.14 1.61 4.87
N SER A 29 12.36 2.48 5.87
CA SER A 29 11.49 2.49 7.06
C SER A 29 10.33 3.49 7.04
N LEU A 30 10.32 4.48 6.14
CA LEU A 30 9.29 5.55 6.12
C LEU A 30 8.20 5.35 5.04
N ASP A 31 8.41 4.45 4.07
CA ASP A 31 7.48 4.25 2.94
C ASP A 31 6.35 3.24 3.26
N TYR A 32 6.67 2.19 4.02
CA TYR A 32 5.71 1.15 4.40
C TYR A 32 4.61 1.64 5.35
N GLU A 33 4.96 2.46 6.37
CA GLU A 33 4.01 2.91 7.39
C GLU A 33 3.01 3.95 6.84
N SER A 34 3.41 4.73 5.84
CA SER A 34 2.53 5.68 5.12
C SER A 34 1.60 4.96 4.13
N LEU A 35 2.10 3.96 3.40
CA LEU A 35 1.30 3.12 2.51
C LEU A 35 0.25 2.30 3.29
N LYS A 36 0.63 1.72 4.43
CA LYS A 36 -0.28 0.96 5.30
C LYS A 36 -1.39 1.83 5.90
N GLN A 37 -1.07 3.05 6.34
CA GLN A 37 -2.05 4.02 6.86
C GLN A 37 -3.04 4.48 5.77
N ALA A 38 -2.58 4.66 4.52
CA ALA A 38 -3.46 4.96 3.38
C ALA A 38 -4.34 3.76 2.96
N ILE A 39 -3.89 2.53 3.20
CA ILE A 39 -4.65 1.29 2.98
C ILE A 39 -5.67 1.06 4.09
N LEU A 40 -5.41 1.42 5.35
CA LEU A 40 -6.40 1.27 6.43
C LEU A 40 -7.53 2.32 6.36
N ASN A 41 -7.18 3.58 6.11
CA ASN A 41 -8.16 4.68 6.13
C ASN A 41 -9.12 4.67 4.91
N LYS A 42 -8.73 4.04 3.79
CA LYS A 42 -9.64 3.79 2.63
C LYS A 42 -10.63 2.63 2.88
N PHE A 43 -10.37 1.77 3.87
CA PHE A 43 -11.09 0.51 4.12
C PHE A 43 -11.95 0.55 5.39
N GLU A 44 -11.71 1.51 6.28
CA GLU A 44 -12.60 2.00 7.35
C GLU A 44 -13.88 2.61 6.70
N ILE A 45 -14.95 1.90 6.34
CA ILE A 45 -15.86 1.08 7.14
C ILE A 45 -16.48 -0.07 6.28
N SER A 46 -16.04 -0.31 5.03
CA SER A 46 -16.82 -1.16 4.10
C SER A 46 -16.34 -2.59 3.91
N ILE A 47 -15.04 -2.89 3.75
CA ILE A 47 -14.57 -4.23 3.33
C ILE A 47 -14.36 -5.17 4.52
N GLU A 48 -13.73 -4.66 5.58
CA GLU A 48 -13.48 -5.43 6.80
C GLU A 48 -14.78 -5.81 7.51
N SER A 49 -15.81 -4.94 7.42
CA SER A 49 -17.14 -5.26 7.90
C SER A 49 -17.75 -6.48 7.20
N TYR A 50 -17.60 -6.58 5.87
CA TYR A 50 -18.09 -7.75 5.12
C TYR A 50 -17.27 -9.00 5.43
N ARG A 51 -15.96 -8.88 5.65
CA ARG A 51 -15.13 -10.00 6.13
C ARG A 51 -15.68 -10.52 7.44
N LEU A 52 -15.86 -9.64 8.42
CA LEU A 52 -16.30 -10.01 9.75
C LEU A 52 -17.67 -10.67 9.68
N TRP A 53 -18.63 -10.05 8.99
CA TRP A 53 -19.97 -10.63 8.81
C TRP A 53 -19.93 -11.97 8.09
N PHE A 54 -19.02 -12.17 7.14
CA PHE A 54 -18.84 -13.47 6.48
C PHE A 54 -18.32 -14.53 7.45
N ARG A 55 -17.30 -14.19 8.26
CA ARG A 55 -16.66 -15.11 9.21
C ARG A 55 -17.53 -15.42 10.43
N THR A 56 -18.34 -14.45 10.88
CA THR A 56 -19.25 -14.59 12.02
C THR A 56 -20.69 -14.85 11.59
N ALA A 57 -20.91 -15.23 10.32
CA ALA A 57 -22.25 -15.56 9.84
C ALA A 57 -22.73 -16.83 10.52
N GLU A 58 -23.70 -16.68 11.41
CA GLU A 58 -24.39 -17.78 12.05
C GLU A 58 -25.72 -18.07 11.35
N TRP A 59 -26.23 -19.28 11.55
CA TRP A 59 -27.55 -19.68 11.08
C TRP A 59 -28.62 -18.83 11.77
N LYS A 60 -29.50 -18.18 10.99
CA LYS A 60 -30.61 -17.42 11.57
C LYS A 60 -31.82 -18.32 11.81
N ASP A 61 -32.59 -18.05 12.86
CA ASP A 61 -33.81 -18.81 13.15
C ASP A 61 -34.76 -18.81 11.94
N GLY A 62 -35.11 -20.01 11.49
CA GLY A 62 -35.97 -20.21 10.31
C GLY A 62 -35.29 -20.00 8.95
N GLU A 63 -34.00 -19.68 8.89
CA GLU A 63 -33.23 -19.60 7.64
C GLU A 63 -33.06 -20.99 7.04
N SER A 64 -33.20 -21.11 5.72
CA SER A 64 -32.88 -22.32 4.98
C SER A 64 -31.39 -22.37 4.59
N ALA A 65 -30.88 -23.57 4.31
CA ALA A 65 -29.48 -23.73 3.87
C ALA A 65 -29.14 -22.89 2.62
N LEU A 66 -30.11 -22.73 1.71
CA LEU A 66 -29.94 -21.95 0.48
C LEU A 66 -29.85 -20.45 0.78
N GLU A 67 -30.64 -19.95 1.74
CA GLU A 67 -30.60 -18.54 2.15
C GLU A 67 -29.28 -18.21 2.86
N LEU A 68 -28.82 -19.09 3.75
CA LEU A 68 -27.50 -18.94 4.38
C LEU A 68 -26.39 -18.94 3.32
N GLN A 69 -26.42 -19.88 2.36
CA GLN A 69 -25.45 -19.94 1.28
C GLN A 69 -25.46 -18.65 0.44
N ALA A 70 -26.63 -18.14 0.08
CA ALA A 70 -26.76 -16.92 -0.70
C ALA A 70 -26.20 -15.71 0.07
N ARG A 71 -26.48 -15.61 1.37
CA ARG A 71 -25.96 -14.56 2.25
C ARG A 71 -24.44 -14.63 2.39
N LEU A 72 -23.88 -15.81 2.65
CA LEU A 72 -22.44 -16.03 2.72
C LEU A 72 -21.76 -15.65 1.40
N LYS A 73 -22.36 -16.00 0.26
CA LYS A 73 -21.83 -15.63 -1.05
C LYS A 73 -21.83 -14.12 -1.28
N ASP A 74 -22.90 -13.41 -0.90
CA ASP A 74 -22.97 -11.95 -1.00
C ASP A 74 -21.91 -11.28 -0.12
N LEU A 75 -21.79 -11.71 1.13
CA LEU A 75 -20.79 -11.19 2.08
C LEU A 75 -19.36 -11.43 1.57
N CYS A 76 -19.04 -12.64 1.12
CA CYS A 76 -17.73 -12.97 0.55
C CYS A 76 -17.44 -12.15 -0.72
N THR A 77 -18.44 -11.96 -1.58
CA THR A 77 -18.29 -11.15 -2.80
C THR A 77 -18.04 -9.69 -2.48
N ARG A 78 -18.68 -9.13 -1.45
CA ARG A 78 -18.49 -7.73 -1.04
C ARG A 78 -17.20 -7.50 -0.26
N TRP A 79 -16.71 -8.53 0.43
CA TRP A 79 -15.41 -8.53 1.07
C TRP A 79 -14.29 -8.61 0.03
N LEU A 80 -14.24 -9.70 -0.74
CA LEU A 80 -13.14 -9.95 -1.67
C LEU A 80 -13.24 -9.15 -2.97
N LYS A 81 -14.42 -8.62 -3.30
CA LYS A 81 -14.71 -7.87 -4.53
C LYS A 81 -14.01 -8.46 -5.76
N PRO A 82 -14.28 -9.73 -6.12
CA PRO A 82 -13.54 -10.43 -7.17
C PRO A 82 -13.71 -9.79 -8.56
N GLN A 83 -14.65 -8.85 -8.73
CA GLN A 83 -14.79 -8.04 -9.94
C GLN A 83 -13.78 -6.87 -10.00
N GLN A 84 -13.15 -6.51 -8.88
CA GLN A 84 -12.20 -5.40 -8.73
C GLN A 84 -10.78 -5.87 -8.42
N HIS A 85 -10.59 -7.15 -8.10
CA HIS A 85 -9.32 -7.71 -7.66
C HIS A 85 -8.96 -8.96 -8.46
N ASP A 86 -7.70 -9.01 -8.90
CA ASP A 86 -7.15 -10.20 -9.54
C ASP A 86 -6.94 -11.33 -8.53
N LYS A 87 -6.70 -12.55 -9.04
CA LYS A 87 -6.56 -13.75 -8.21
C LYS A 87 -5.46 -13.59 -7.16
N GLU A 88 -4.34 -13.00 -7.52
CA GLU A 88 -3.19 -12.77 -6.65
C GLU A 88 -3.55 -11.81 -5.51
N MET A 89 -4.28 -10.74 -5.81
CA MET A 89 -4.77 -9.80 -4.78
C MET A 89 -5.77 -10.48 -3.83
N ILE A 90 -6.67 -11.32 -4.36
CA ILE A 90 -7.58 -12.12 -3.53
C ILE A 90 -6.79 -13.03 -2.60
N ILE A 91 -5.76 -13.70 -3.12
CA ILE A 91 -4.85 -14.51 -2.31
C ILE A 91 -4.17 -13.65 -1.24
N ASP A 92 -3.65 -12.48 -1.59
CA ASP A 92 -3.03 -11.56 -0.65
C ASP A 92 -4.01 -11.11 0.44
N PHE A 93 -5.30 -10.85 0.13
CA PHE A 93 -6.30 -10.55 1.15
C PHE A 93 -6.51 -11.71 2.14
N ILE A 94 -6.55 -12.95 1.65
CA ILE A 94 -6.68 -14.14 2.51
C ILE A 94 -5.40 -14.36 3.32
N ILE A 95 -4.23 -14.11 2.73
CA ILE A 95 -2.95 -14.20 3.42
C ILE A 95 -2.86 -13.13 4.52
N LEU A 96 -3.19 -11.88 4.21
CA LEU A 96 -3.22 -10.77 5.16
C LEU A 96 -4.18 -11.06 6.31
N GLU A 97 -5.36 -11.64 6.03
CA GLU A 97 -6.27 -12.11 7.07
C GLU A 97 -5.61 -13.10 8.05
N GLN A 98 -4.68 -13.94 7.59
CA GLN A 98 -4.01 -14.92 8.45
C GLN A 98 -2.89 -14.31 9.30
N PHE A 99 -2.36 -13.15 8.90
CA PHE A 99 -1.30 -12.43 9.61
C PHE A 99 -1.82 -11.33 10.55
N LEU A 100 -3.09 -10.93 10.42
CA LEU A 100 -3.78 -9.96 11.27
C LEU A 100 -4.60 -10.66 12.35
#